data_AF-A0A4R7Z5R8-F1
#
_entry.id   AF-A0A4R7Z5R8-F1
#
_cell.length_a   1.000
_cell.length_b   1.000
_cell.length_c   1.000
_cell.angle_alpha   90.00
_cell.angle_beta   90.00
_cell.angle_gamma   90.00
#
_symmetry.space_group_name_H-M   'P 1'
#
loop_
_entity.id
_entity.type
_entity.pdbx_description
1 polymer ?
#
loop_
_entity_poly.entity_id
_entity_poly.type
_entity_poly.pdbx_seq_one_letter_code
_entity_poly.pdbx_strand_id
1 'polypeptide(L)'
;MKVYIIGAGAGDPELLTIKGKKAIEASEIIIFAGSLVNKEVLKYNKSAKVYNSANLNLDQVIKIIKQAAAEDKNVARIHTGDPSIYGAIKEQIDLLEENEIAYEIIPGVSSFLAAAAALAAEYTLPDVSQTVILSRQAGRTAVPEKEKLQSLAQHQASMAIFLSVQMIDEVVNNLTEEYPLATPAAVVSKASWPEEKVIRSTLGEIAAEVKKAGIKKTALILVGDFLDSDYQKSKLYDQKFSHQFRKSQEEKKAILVVSFGTSYPETRKKTIAACEAEIAKNNPDYDLKRAFTSGMIIEKLKQRDKIFIDNPEEALKRLYEEGYQQVIVQPLHIINGSEYHDLIKAVKKFKNKFRVLKVGQALLTKTEDYFELADIISQEIKAESEKQAIVLMGHGSQHAANSVYSAFDYVLKDKGLDNYYVGTVEGYPELEQVIKKLKEKDYKKIKLAPLMLVAGDHAQNDMAGEEEDSWKKRLEAEGFEVEIQLQGLGEYARVQKFYIDKVTALVE
;
A
#
# COMPACT_ATOMS: atom_id res chain seq x y z
N MET A 1 37.86 40.54 -20.95
CA MET A 1 37.39 39.37 -21.72
C MET A 1 37.15 38.15 -20.85
N LYS A 2 36.50 37.09 -21.39
CA LYS A 2 36.28 35.81 -20.71
C LYS A 2 36.23 34.63 -21.71
N VAL A 3 36.67 33.45 -21.29
CA VAL A 3 36.49 32.17 -22.01
C VAL A 3 35.26 31.42 -21.46
N TYR A 4 34.26 31.21 -22.30
CA TYR A 4 33.08 30.42 -21.96
C TYR A 4 33.27 28.97 -22.42
N ILE A 5 33.39 28.04 -21.50
CA ILE A 5 33.40 26.59 -21.77
C ILE A 5 31.96 26.10 -21.76
N ILE A 6 31.40 25.82 -22.93
CA ILE A 6 29.96 25.65 -23.14
C ILE A 6 29.63 24.21 -23.54
N GLY A 7 28.68 23.59 -22.84
CA GLY A 7 28.03 22.36 -23.30
C GLY A 7 27.00 22.63 -24.39
N ALA A 8 27.23 22.09 -25.59
CA ALA A 8 26.34 22.20 -26.74
C ALA A 8 25.08 21.33 -26.64
N GLY A 9 25.02 20.44 -25.65
CA GLY A 9 23.92 19.50 -25.50
C GLY A 9 24.05 18.26 -26.40
N ALA A 10 22.95 17.52 -26.53
CA ALA A 10 22.92 16.19 -27.14
C ALA A 10 22.83 16.17 -28.68
N GLY A 11 22.65 17.32 -29.33
CA GLY A 11 22.54 17.38 -30.79
C GLY A 11 21.54 18.39 -31.30
N ASP A 12 20.32 18.33 -30.76
CA ASP A 12 19.29 19.31 -31.03
C ASP A 12 19.75 20.71 -30.57
N PRO A 13 19.84 21.70 -31.47
CA PRO A 13 20.19 23.07 -31.11
C PRO A 13 19.25 23.69 -30.07
N GLU A 14 18.00 23.23 -29.96
CA GLU A 14 17.05 23.72 -28.96
C GLU A 14 17.34 23.23 -27.54
N LEU A 15 18.13 22.14 -27.40
CA LEU A 15 18.63 21.66 -26.11
C LEU A 15 19.87 22.43 -25.62
N LEU A 16 20.36 23.40 -26.39
CA LEU A 16 21.37 24.33 -25.90
C LEU A 16 20.77 25.18 -24.77
N THR A 17 21.48 25.27 -23.64
CA THR A 17 20.99 26.09 -22.53
C THR A 17 20.92 27.56 -22.96
N ILE A 18 19.93 28.30 -22.43
CA ILE A 18 19.77 29.73 -22.70
C ILE A 18 21.06 30.50 -22.38
N LYS A 19 21.78 30.09 -21.34
CA LYS A 19 23.08 30.67 -20.95
C LYS A 19 24.16 30.37 -21.99
N GLY A 20 24.22 29.14 -22.51
CA GLY A 20 25.16 28.75 -23.56
C GLY A 20 24.94 29.55 -24.85
N LYS A 21 23.68 29.70 -25.28
CA LYS A 21 23.33 30.53 -26.44
C LYS A 21 23.82 31.97 -26.30
N LYS A 22 23.52 32.62 -25.17
CA LYS A 22 23.95 34.01 -24.89
C LYS A 22 25.47 34.16 -24.90
N ALA A 23 26.20 33.16 -24.39
CA ALA A 23 27.66 33.16 -24.40
C ALA A 23 28.23 33.06 -25.83
N ILE A 24 27.62 32.27 -26.71
CA ILE A 24 27.99 32.21 -28.14
C ILE A 24 27.73 33.55 -28.84
N GLU A 25 26.55 34.13 -28.60
CA GLU A 25 26.17 35.45 -29.15
C GLU A 25 27.14 36.57 -28.74
N ALA A 26 27.68 36.49 -27.52
CA ALA A 26 28.59 37.49 -26.94
C ALA A 26 30.10 37.22 -27.17
N SER A 27 30.46 36.20 -27.97
CA SER A 27 31.86 35.81 -28.20
C SER A 27 32.35 36.15 -29.61
N GLU A 28 33.44 36.89 -29.73
CA GLU A 28 34.06 37.23 -31.02
C GLU A 28 34.83 36.05 -31.63
N ILE A 29 35.21 35.05 -30.83
CA ILE A 29 35.87 33.83 -31.29
C ILE A 29 35.08 32.61 -30.82
N ILE A 30 34.88 31.65 -31.74
CA ILE A 30 34.25 30.37 -31.43
C ILE A 30 35.25 29.25 -31.72
N ILE A 31 35.49 28.38 -30.74
CA ILE A 31 36.30 27.17 -30.90
C ILE A 31 35.40 25.97 -30.57
N PHE A 32 34.94 25.22 -31.57
CA PHE A 32 34.01 24.11 -31.37
C PHE A 32 34.66 22.75 -31.61
N ALA A 33 34.21 21.73 -30.86
CA ALA A 33 34.58 20.34 -31.08
C ALA A 33 33.89 19.77 -32.33
N GLY A 34 34.58 19.75 -33.47
CA GLY A 34 33.97 19.42 -34.76
C GLY A 34 33.62 17.96 -35.01
N SER A 35 33.79 17.08 -34.03
CA SER A 35 33.39 15.67 -34.14
C SER A 35 31.88 15.47 -33.98
N LEU A 36 31.25 16.16 -33.03
CA LEU A 36 29.87 15.89 -32.60
C LEU A 36 29.04 17.16 -32.31
N VAL A 37 29.62 18.37 -32.30
CA VAL A 37 28.83 19.60 -32.10
C VAL A 37 28.01 19.86 -33.36
N ASN A 38 26.69 20.03 -33.20
CA ASN A 38 25.81 20.42 -34.29
C ASN A 38 26.14 21.84 -34.75
N LYS A 39 26.51 22.01 -36.03
CA LYS A 39 26.94 23.30 -36.59
C LYS A 39 25.87 24.38 -36.59
N GLU A 40 24.60 24.01 -36.43
CA GLU A 40 23.50 24.96 -36.31
C GLU A 40 23.70 25.93 -35.12
N VAL A 41 24.34 25.49 -34.02
CA VAL A 41 24.62 26.37 -32.87
C VAL A 41 25.60 27.50 -33.20
N LEU A 42 26.41 27.34 -34.26
CA LEU A 42 27.34 28.38 -34.72
C LEU A 42 26.60 29.55 -35.37
N LYS A 43 25.34 29.35 -35.81
CA LYS A 43 24.54 30.40 -36.46
C LYS A 43 24.10 31.50 -35.50
N TYR A 44 24.16 31.28 -34.19
CA TYR A 44 23.85 32.29 -33.18
C TYR A 44 24.83 33.49 -33.22
N ASN A 45 26.04 33.30 -33.74
CA ASN A 45 26.95 34.40 -33.99
C ASN A 45 27.71 34.22 -35.32
N LYS A 46 27.23 34.90 -36.37
CA LYS A 46 27.81 34.84 -37.71
C LYS A 46 29.04 35.75 -37.90
N SER A 47 29.26 36.72 -37.01
CA SER A 47 30.41 37.62 -37.08
C SER A 47 31.65 37.08 -36.37
N ALA A 48 31.49 36.06 -35.53
CA ALA A 48 32.59 35.43 -34.81
C ALA A 48 33.57 34.69 -35.73
N LYS A 49 34.85 34.71 -35.36
CA LYS A 49 35.89 33.91 -36.01
C LYS A 49 35.82 32.47 -35.51
N VAL A 50 35.52 31.53 -36.40
CA VAL A 50 35.26 30.12 -36.05
C VAL A 50 36.48 29.24 -36.28
N TYR A 51 36.83 28.43 -35.28
CA TYR A 51 37.88 27.42 -35.32
C TYR A 51 37.30 26.03 -35.00
N ASN A 52 37.66 25.03 -35.82
CA ASN A 52 37.32 23.64 -35.56
C ASN A 52 38.47 22.94 -34.81
N SER A 53 38.24 22.56 -33.55
CA SER A 53 39.29 21.93 -32.74
C SER A 53 39.57 20.47 -33.10
N ALA A 54 38.83 19.84 -34.02
CA ALA A 54 39.11 18.46 -34.43
C ALA A 54 40.48 18.31 -35.10
N ASN A 55 41.04 19.39 -35.63
CA ASN A 55 42.35 19.43 -36.29
C ASN A 55 43.43 20.12 -35.42
N LEU A 56 43.12 20.41 -34.15
CA LEU A 56 44.00 21.15 -33.25
C LEU A 56 44.35 20.30 -32.03
N ASN A 57 45.59 20.43 -31.56
CA ASN A 57 45.97 19.93 -30.23
C ASN A 57 45.72 20.99 -29.14
N LEU A 58 45.92 20.62 -27.87
CA LEU A 58 45.68 21.49 -26.71
C LEU A 58 46.48 22.80 -26.80
N ASP A 59 47.78 22.73 -27.11
CA ASP A 59 48.64 23.91 -27.24
C ASP A 59 48.16 24.89 -28.31
N GLN A 60 47.69 24.37 -29.44
CA GLN A 60 47.14 25.18 -30.53
C GLN A 60 45.83 25.85 -30.13
N VAL A 61 44.95 25.15 -29.42
CA VAL A 61 43.70 25.72 -28.87
C VAL A 61 44.03 26.85 -27.89
N ILE A 62 44.95 26.60 -26.96
CA ILE A 62 45.36 27.58 -25.96
C ILE A 62 46.07 28.77 -26.61
N LYS A 63 46.86 28.56 -27.66
CA LYS A 63 47.46 29.65 -28.45
C LYS A 63 46.41 30.58 -29.05
N ILE A 64 45.32 30.03 -29.58
CA ILE A 64 44.19 30.82 -30.10
C ILE A 64 43.54 31.62 -28.96
N ILE A 65 43.34 31.00 -27.79
CA ILE A 65 42.75 31.67 -26.63
C ILE A 65 43.65 32.80 -26.10
N LYS A 66 44.97 32.58 -26.01
CA LYS A 66 45.93 33.62 -25.60
C LYS A 66 45.94 34.80 -26.57
N GLN A 67 45.84 34.53 -27.88
CA GLN A 67 45.70 35.60 -28.87
C GLN A 67 44.39 36.38 -28.67
N ALA A 68 43.28 35.68 -28.40
CA ALA A 68 42.00 36.32 -28.09
C ALA A 68 42.09 37.23 -26.86
N ALA A 69 42.74 36.73 -25.81
CA ALA A 69 42.95 37.46 -24.56
C ALA A 69 43.77 38.73 -24.77
N ALA A 70 44.84 38.67 -25.58
CA ALA A 70 45.65 39.84 -25.93
C ALA A 70 44.86 40.90 -26.74
N GLU A 71 43.79 40.50 -27.42
CA GLU A 71 42.88 41.37 -28.18
C GLU A 71 41.61 41.76 -27.38
N ASP A 72 41.52 41.42 -26.09
CA ASP A 72 40.35 41.58 -25.21
C ASP A 72 39.04 41.01 -25.79
N LYS A 73 39.14 39.88 -26.51
CA LYS A 73 38.00 39.20 -27.15
C LYS A 73 37.51 38.01 -26.34
N ASN A 74 36.19 37.87 -26.24
CA ASN A 74 35.56 36.71 -25.61
C ASN A 74 35.67 35.48 -26.51
N VAL A 75 35.81 34.30 -25.88
CA VAL A 75 35.92 33.02 -26.57
C VAL A 75 34.81 32.08 -26.14
N ALA A 76 34.03 31.57 -27.09
CA ALA A 76 33.11 30.47 -26.88
C ALA A 76 33.81 29.14 -27.22
N ARG A 77 34.23 28.40 -26.19
CA ARG A 77 34.78 27.05 -26.32
C ARG A 77 33.65 26.03 -26.19
N ILE A 78 33.18 25.51 -27.33
CA ILE A 78 31.97 24.68 -27.40
C ILE A 78 32.33 23.19 -27.40
N HIS A 79 31.85 22.46 -26.39
CA HIS A 79 31.99 21.02 -26.20
C HIS A 79 30.66 20.29 -26.46
N THR A 80 30.71 19.01 -26.78
CA THR A 80 29.50 18.18 -26.93
C THR A 80 28.96 17.66 -25.63
N GLY A 81 27.63 17.57 -25.52
CA GLY A 81 26.96 17.15 -24.29
C GLY A 81 27.20 18.18 -23.18
N ASP A 82 27.52 17.66 -21.99
CA ASP A 82 27.98 18.47 -20.87
C ASP A 82 29.53 18.44 -20.81
N PRO A 83 30.21 19.58 -20.65
CA PRO A 83 31.67 19.65 -20.67
C PRO A 83 32.33 18.93 -19.48
N SER A 84 31.61 18.65 -18.40
CA SER A 84 32.14 17.92 -17.23
C SER A 84 32.24 16.40 -17.46
N ILE A 85 31.58 15.85 -18.49
CA ILE A 85 31.52 14.42 -18.75
C ILE A 85 32.30 14.10 -20.04
N TYR A 86 33.47 13.48 -19.90
CA TYR A 86 34.39 13.14 -21.00
C TYR A 86 34.82 14.34 -21.87
N GLY A 87 34.69 15.58 -21.37
CA GLY A 87 34.97 16.80 -22.12
C GLY A 87 36.44 17.27 -22.10
N ALA A 88 37.29 16.67 -21.26
CA ALA A 88 38.69 17.05 -21.07
C ALA A 88 38.90 18.55 -20.83
N ILE A 89 38.04 19.16 -20.01
CA ILE A 89 38.11 20.61 -19.75
C ILE A 89 39.13 20.99 -18.68
N LYS A 90 39.50 20.05 -17.79
CA LYS A 90 40.43 20.33 -16.68
C LYS A 90 41.82 20.76 -17.18
N GLU A 91 42.36 20.06 -18.17
CA GLU A 91 43.65 20.41 -18.79
C GLU A 91 43.62 21.78 -19.49
N GLN A 92 42.46 22.20 -20.00
CA GLN A 92 42.30 23.54 -20.56
C GLN A 92 42.24 24.58 -19.43
N ILE A 93 41.46 24.32 -18.38
CA ILE A 93 41.32 25.20 -17.21
C ILE A 93 42.68 25.47 -16.56
N ASP A 94 43.50 24.43 -16.36
CA ASP A 94 44.83 24.57 -15.76
C ASP A 94 45.69 25.56 -16.54
N LEU A 95 45.70 25.44 -17.87
CA LEU A 95 46.43 26.36 -18.74
C LEU A 95 45.81 27.77 -18.80
N LEU A 96 44.50 27.91 -18.58
CA LEU A 96 43.87 29.24 -18.48
C LEU A 96 44.24 29.92 -17.16
N GLU A 97 44.24 29.19 -16.05
CA GLU A 97 44.63 29.67 -14.72
C GLU A 97 46.10 30.08 -14.67
N GLU A 98 46.99 29.25 -15.22
CA GLU A 98 48.42 29.56 -15.36
C GLU A 98 48.70 30.85 -16.16
N ASN A 99 47.77 31.25 -17.02
CA ASN A 99 47.89 32.45 -17.85
C ASN A 99 46.96 33.59 -17.40
N GLU A 100 46.36 33.46 -16.21
CA GLU A 100 45.47 34.46 -15.62
C GLU A 100 44.28 34.84 -16.52
N ILE A 101 43.79 33.88 -17.32
CA ILE A 101 42.67 34.08 -18.24
C ILE A 101 41.36 33.68 -17.54
N ALA A 102 40.46 34.65 -17.37
CA ALA A 102 39.15 34.41 -16.78
C ALA A 102 38.30 33.45 -17.63
N TYR A 103 37.67 32.48 -16.97
CA TYR A 103 36.81 31.50 -17.63
C TYR A 103 35.49 31.28 -16.89
N GLU A 104 34.52 30.68 -17.57
CA GLU A 104 33.24 30.28 -17.02
C GLU A 104 32.74 28.99 -17.67
N ILE A 105 32.34 28.02 -16.86
CA ILE A 105 31.79 26.75 -17.32
C ILE A 105 30.27 26.88 -17.38
N ILE A 106 29.69 26.57 -18.54
CA ILE A 106 28.25 26.57 -18.77
C ILE A 106 27.82 25.11 -19.05
N PRO A 107 26.99 24.51 -18.19
CA PRO A 107 26.57 23.12 -18.34
C PRO A 107 25.68 22.93 -19.58
N GLY A 108 25.65 21.69 -20.07
CA GLY A 108 24.86 21.27 -21.22
C GLY A 108 23.99 20.05 -20.91
N VAL A 109 22.97 19.83 -21.73
CA VAL A 109 22.11 18.63 -21.63
C VAL A 109 22.86 17.43 -22.24
N SER A 110 23.40 16.53 -21.42
CA SER A 110 24.18 15.39 -21.90
C SER A 110 23.33 14.35 -22.65
N SER A 111 23.96 13.57 -23.52
CA SER A 111 23.26 12.63 -24.43
C SER A 111 22.50 11.52 -23.72
N PHE A 112 22.85 11.16 -22.48
CA PHE A 112 22.08 10.16 -21.73
C PHE A 112 20.71 10.68 -21.29
N LEU A 113 20.57 11.98 -21.02
CA LEU A 113 19.27 12.59 -20.73
C LEU A 113 18.38 12.64 -21.98
N ALA A 114 18.98 13.00 -23.13
CA ALA A 114 18.28 12.95 -24.40
C ALA A 114 17.88 11.50 -24.79
N ALA A 115 18.74 10.52 -24.51
CA ALA A 115 18.42 9.12 -24.75
C ALA A 115 17.27 8.61 -23.87
N ALA A 116 17.20 9.02 -22.60
CA ALA A 116 16.06 8.73 -21.73
C ALA A 116 14.76 9.34 -22.27
N ALA A 117 14.81 10.57 -22.79
CA ALA A 117 13.65 11.19 -23.44
C ALA A 117 13.20 10.43 -24.69
N ALA A 118 14.13 10.03 -25.56
CA ALA A 118 13.86 9.21 -26.75
C ALA A 118 13.25 7.83 -26.38
N LEU A 119 13.62 7.31 -25.21
CA LEU A 119 13.10 6.06 -24.68
C LEU A 119 11.87 6.24 -23.77
N ALA A 120 11.38 7.45 -23.53
CA ALA A 120 10.34 7.69 -22.53
C ALA A 120 10.62 6.95 -21.19
N ALA A 121 11.88 6.94 -20.77
CA ALA A 121 12.36 6.15 -19.63
C ALA A 121 12.86 7.05 -18.50
N GLU A 122 12.68 6.60 -17.26
CA GLU A 122 13.27 7.18 -16.07
C GLU A 122 14.40 6.28 -15.58
N TYR A 123 15.62 6.82 -15.40
CA TYR A 123 16.76 6.02 -14.95
C TYR A 123 16.62 5.50 -13.52
N THR A 124 15.86 6.20 -12.67
CA THR A 124 15.76 5.91 -11.24
C THR A 124 14.33 5.56 -10.86
N LEU A 125 14.00 4.28 -10.92
CA LEU A 125 12.69 3.75 -10.56
C LEU A 125 12.72 3.14 -9.15
N PRO A 126 11.71 3.42 -8.29
CA PRO A 126 11.60 2.80 -6.97
C PRO A 126 11.64 1.27 -7.06
N ASP A 127 12.40 0.65 -6.15
CA ASP A 127 12.64 -0.80 -6.06
C ASP A 127 13.32 -1.45 -7.28
N VAL A 128 13.67 -0.68 -8.32
CA VAL A 128 14.39 -1.15 -9.51
C VAL A 128 15.80 -0.60 -9.55
N SER A 129 15.95 0.74 -9.55
CA SER A 129 17.27 1.37 -9.50
C SER A 129 17.19 2.77 -8.92
N GLN A 130 18.12 3.11 -8.04
CA GLN A 130 18.29 4.47 -7.48
C GLN A 130 19.67 5.06 -7.83
N THR A 131 20.40 4.37 -8.70
CA THR A 131 21.77 4.68 -9.06
C THR A 131 21.89 4.70 -10.57
N VAL A 132 22.63 5.68 -11.11
CA VAL A 132 22.94 5.74 -12.55
C VAL A 132 24.44 5.64 -12.72
N ILE A 133 24.89 4.63 -13.45
CA ILE A 133 26.30 4.43 -13.76
C ILE A 133 26.56 5.00 -15.16
N LEU A 134 27.36 6.07 -15.23
CA LEU A 134 27.87 6.60 -16.48
C LEU A 134 29.29 6.08 -16.67
N SER A 135 29.52 5.28 -17.72
CA SER A 135 30.83 4.68 -17.96
C SER A 135 31.14 4.56 -19.45
N ARG A 136 32.26 3.92 -19.78
CA ARG A 136 32.64 3.52 -21.13
C ARG A 136 33.44 2.22 -21.08
N GLN A 137 33.41 1.46 -22.17
CA GLN A 137 34.34 0.36 -22.40
C GLN A 137 35.77 0.90 -22.55
N ALA A 138 36.73 0.14 -22.02
CA ALA A 138 38.14 0.40 -22.25
C ALA A 138 38.45 0.21 -23.74
N GLY A 139 39.07 1.23 -24.36
CA GLY A 139 39.53 1.16 -25.75
C GLY A 139 41.02 1.44 -25.80
N ARG A 140 41.43 2.40 -26.63
CA ARG A 140 42.83 2.89 -26.67
C ARG A 140 43.27 3.51 -25.35
N THR A 141 42.33 4.08 -24.59
CA THR A 141 42.56 4.62 -23.25
C THR A 141 41.96 3.66 -22.23
N ALA A 142 42.80 3.19 -21.32
CA ALA A 142 42.38 2.36 -20.20
C ALA A 142 41.33 3.10 -19.34
N VAL A 143 40.55 2.33 -18.60
CA VAL A 143 39.77 2.81 -17.45
C VAL A 143 40.47 2.32 -16.18
N PRO A 144 40.31 2.99 -15.03
CA PRO A 144 40.78 2.47 -13.75
C PRO A 144 40.30 1.04 -13.50
N GLU A 145 41.11 0.21 -12.84
CA GLU A 145 40.81 -1.22 -12.63
C GLU A 145 39.44 -1.48 -11.97
N LYS A 146 39.04 -0.62 -11.02
CA LYS A 146 37.75 -0.72 -10.31
C LYS A 146 36.55 -0.25 -11.16
N GLU A 147 36.80 0.37 -12.31
CA GLU A 147 35.80 0.96 -13.19
C GLU A 147 35.62 0.13 -14.48
N LYS A 148 36.20 -1.08 -14.53
CA LYS A 148 35.91 -2.05 -15.58
C LYS A 148 34.41 -2.35 -15.64
N LEU A 149 33.87 -2.52 -16.84
CA LEU A 149 32.43 -2.74 -17.03
C LEU A 149 31.93 -3.97 -16.26
N GLN A 150 32.72 -5.04 -16.19
CA GLN A 150 32.43 -6.22 -15.38
C GLN A 150 32.19 -5.86 -13.91
N SER A 151 33.11 -5.11 -13.31
CA SER A 151 33.02 -4.70 -11.90
C SER A 151 31.81 -3.80 -11.65
N LEU A 152 31.48 -2.92 -12.60
CA LEU A 152 30.30 -2.06 -12.50
C LEU A 152 28.99 -2.82 -12.69
N ALA A 153 28.99 -3.88 -13.50
CA ALA A 153 27.82 -4.70 -13.80
C ALA A 153 27.26 -5.42 -12.55
N GLN A 154 28.11 -5.73 -11.56
CA GLN A 154 27.71 -6.33 -10.29
C GLN A 154 26.66 -5.54 -9.52
N HIS A 155 26.59 -4.22 -9.74
CA HIS A 155 25.59 -3.37 -9.08
C HIS A 155 24.19 -3.51 -9.68
N GLN A 156 24.08 -4.03 -10.91
CA GLN A 156 22.83 -4.12 -11.67
C GLN A 156 22.01 -2.82 -11.74
N ALA A 157 22.69 -1.68 -11.60
CA ALA A 157 22.09 -0.36 -11.65
C ALA A 157 21.90 0.12 -13.09
N SER A 158 21.04 1.12 -13.29
CA SER A 158 20.82 1.73 -14.60
C SER A 158 22.14 2.23 -15.18
N MET A 159 22.56 1.64 -16.31
CA MET A 159 23.88 1.90 -16.89
C MET A 159 23.76 2.58 -18.25
N ALA A 160 24.50 3.68 -18.42
CA ALA A 160 24.67 4.38 -19.69
C ALA A 160 26.15 4.36 -20.10
N ILE A 161 26.43 3.68 -21.21
CA ILE A 161 27.78 3.39 -21.68
C ILE A 161 28.08 4.24 -22.91
N PHE A 162 28.96 5.21 -22.72
CA PHE A 162 29.39 6.16 -23.73
C PHE A 162 30.52 5.58 -24.57
N LEU A 163 30.73 6.14 -25.77
CA LEU A 163 31.93 5.92 -26.61
C LEU A 163 32.23 4.45 -26.97
N SER A 164 31.24 3.55 -26.85
CA SER A 164 31.49 2.09 -26.85
C SER A 164 30.71 1.30 -27.90
N VAL A 165 29.81 1.91 -28.68
CA VAL A 165 28.97 1.18 -29.66
C VAL A 165 29.75 0.41 -30.72
N GLN A 166 30.93 0.89 -31.10
CA GLN A 166 31.82 0.17 -32.03
C GLN A 166 32.42 -1.13 -31.45
N MET A 167 32.38 -1.28 -30.11
CA MET A 167 32.85 -2.43 -29.34
C MET A 167 31.66 -3.15 -28.69
N ILE A 168 30.47 -3.09 -29.31
CA ILE A 168 29.23 -3.62 -28.70
C ILE A 168 29.34 -5.09 -28.29
N ASP A 169 30.07 -5.91 -29.05
CA ASP A 169 30.29 -7.32 -28.69
C ASP A 169 31.08 -7.46 -27.39
N GLU A 170 32.14 -6.67 -27.21
CA GLU A 170 32.92 -6.70 -25.98
C GLU A 170 32.14 -6.14 -24.80
N VAL A 171 31.33 -5.10 -25.01
CA VAL A 171 30.41 -4.58 -24.00
C VAL A 171 29.45 -5.67 -23.55
N VAL A 172 28.78 -6.34 -24.50
CA VAL A 172 27.86 -7.44 -24.18
C VAL A 172 28.59 -8.55 -23.42
N ASN A 173 29.72 -9.03 -23.93
CA ASN A 173 30.49 -10.09 -23.28
C ASN A 173 30.84 -9.75 -21.83
N ASN A 174 31.35 -8.54 -21.59
CA ASN A 174 31.73 -8.08 -20.26
C ASN A 174 30.53 -7.96 -19.31
N LEU A 175 29.38 -7.53 -19.82
CA LEU A 175 28.18 -7.38 -19.00
C LEU A 175 27.51 -8.73 -18.71
N THR A 176 27.53 -9.67 -19.65
CA THR A 176 26.88 -10.98 -19.51
C THR A 176 27.55 -11.91 -18.49
N GLU A 177 28.72 -11.52 -17.96
CA GLU A 177 29.32 -12.20 -16.81
C GLU A 177 28.48 -12.02 -15.53
N GLU A 178 27.78 -10.89 -15.40
CA GLU A 178 27.02 -10.50 -14.18
C GLU A 178 25.53 -10.22 -14.47
N TYR A 179 25.16 -9.94 -15.72
CA TYR A 179 23.78 -9.75 -16.16
C TYR A 179 23.23 -10.97 -16.92
N PRO A 180 21.97 -11.36 -16.68
CA PRO A 180 21.25 -12.27 -17.55
C PRO A 180 21.21 -11.78 -19.01
N LEU A 181 21.24 -12.71 -19.97
CA LEU A 181 21.07 -12.37 -21.39
C LEU A 181 19.71 -11.71 -21.68
N ALA A 182 18.70 -12.01 -20.86
CA ALA A 182 17.36 -11.42 -20.96
C ALA A 182 17.26 -9.99 -20.41
N THR A 183 18.31 -9.46 -19.78
CA THR A 183 18.29 -8.10 -19.22
C THR A 183 17.94 -7.08 -20.31
N PRO A 184 16.99 -6.17 -20.06
CA PRO A 184 16.63 -5.13 -21.01
C PRO A 184 17.84 -4.27 -21.41
N ALA A 185 17.97 -4.04 -22.71
CA ALA A 185 19.01 -3.20 -23.27
C ALA A 185 18.46 -2.32 -24.40
N ALA A 186 19.05 -1.15 -24.57
CA ALA A 186 18.72 -0.25 -25.65
C ALA A 186 19.97 0.43 -26.22
N VAL A 187 19.92 0.78 -27.50
CA VAL A 187 20.91 1.65 -28.13
C VAL A 187 20.19 2.82 -28.77
N VAL A 188 20.57 4.03 -28.35
CA VAL A 188 20.09 5.28 -28.95
C VAL A 188 21.23 5.91 -29.74
N SER A 189 21.13 5.84 -31.06
CA SER A 189 22.04 6.50 -31.98
C SER A 189 21.58 7.92 -32.24
N LYS A 190 22.51 8.88 -32.14
CA LYS A 190 22.28 10.31 -32.37
C LYS A 190 21.04 10.85 -31.62
N ALA A 191 20.96 10.58 -30.31
CA ALA A 191 19.86 11.05 -29.46
C ALA A 191 19.59 12.56 -29.66
N SER A 192 18.33 12.94 -29.87
CA SER A 192 17.84 14.29 -30.23
C SER A 192 18.16 14.82 -31.64
N TRP A 193 18.89 14.07 -32.47
CA TRP A 193 19.13 14.50 -33.85
C TRP A 193 17.96 14.10 -34.76
N PRO A 194 17.77 14.76 -35.92
CA PRO A 194 16.81 14.31 -36.93
C PRO A 194 17.03 12.86 -37.40
N GLU A 195 18.27 12.36 -37.35
CA GLU A 195 18.61 10.99 -37.72
C GLU A 195 18.67 10.03 -36.52
N GLU A 196 18.00 10.37 -35.42
CA GLU A 196 17.88 9.51 -34.24
C GLU A 196 17.37 8.11 -34.63
N LYS A 197 17.99 7.09 -34.03
CA LYS A 197 17.52 5.71 -34.13
C LYS A 197 17.55 5.06 -32.76
N VAL A 198 16.43 4.47 -32.39
CA VAL A 198 16.26 3.72 -31.14
C VAL A 198 16.16 2.24 -31.47
N ILE A 199 16.99 1.44 -30.81
CA ILE A 199 16.91 -0.03 -30.81
C ILE A 199 16.64 -0.45 -29.38
N ARG A 200 15.60 -1.26 -29.16
CA ARG A 200 15.28 -1.89 -27.88
C ARG A 200 15.32 -3.38 -28.07
N SER A 201 16.00 -4.07 -27.16
CA SER A 201 16.20 -5.50 -27.22
C SER A 201 16.59 -6.02 -25.84
N THR A 202 17.15 -7.23 -25.81
CA THR A 202 17.81 -7.79 -24.63
C THR A 202 19.33 -7.70 -24.79
N LEU A 203 20.05 -7.83 -23.68
CA LEU A 203 21.51 -7.83 -23.69
C LEU A 203 22.09 -8.91 -24.61
N GLY A 204 21.43 -10.07 -24.73
CA GLY A 204 21.85 -11.16 -25.60
C GLY A 204 21.68 -10.90 -27.10
N GLU A 205 20.79 -9.99 -27.50
CA GLU A 205 20.43 -9.75 -28.91
C GLU A 205 20.90 -8.39 -29.44
N ILE A 206 21.11 -7.41 -28.54
CA ILE A 206 21.36 -6.01 -28.90
C ILE A 206 22.56 -5.83 -29.84
N ALA A 207 23.64 -6.61 -29.69
CA ALA A 207 24.81 -6.52 -30.55
C ALA A 207 24.49 -6.83 -32.02
N ALA A 208 23.70 -7.88 -32.27
CA ALA A 208 23.30 -8.27 -33.62
C ALA A 208 22.38 -7.22 -34.26
N GLU A 209 21.44 -6.68 -33.50
CA GLU A 209 20.51 -5.65 -33.98
C GLU A 209 21.21 -4.33 -34.32
N VAL A 210 22.15 -3.90 -33.48
CA VAL A 210 22.98 -2.70 -33.71
C VAL A 210 23.77 -2.83 -35.01
N LYS A 211 24.38 -4.00 -35.25
CA LYS A 211 25.11 -4.30 -36.49
C LYS A 211 24.19 -4.28 -37.70
N LYS A 212 23.01 -4.92 -37.61
CA LYS A 212 21.99 -4.93 -38.68
C LYS A 212 21.52 -3.52 -39.03
N ALA A 213 21.37 -2.65 -38.04
CA ALA A 213 20.99 -1.25 -38.24
C ALA A 213 22.13 -0.36 -38.77
N GLY A 214 23.36 -0.88 -38.86
CA GLY A 214 24.53 -0.15 -39.37
C GLY A 214 25.04 0.94 -38.42
N ILE A 215 24.72 0.87 -37.13
CA ILE A 215 25.14 1.86 -36.14
C ILE A 215 26.58 1.57 -35.72
N LYS A 216 27.50 2.45 -36.09
CA LYS A 216 28.95 2.27 -35.84
C LYS A 216 29.56 3.31 -34.90
N LYS A 217 28.90 4.44 -34.68
CA LYS A 217 29.40 5.58 -33.89
C LYS A 217 28.25 6.46 -33.44
N THR A 218 28.54 7.35 -32.50
CA THR A 218 27.57 8.35 -32.00
C THR A 218 26.29 7.69 -31.48
N ALA A 219 26.46 6.68 -30.63
CA ALA A 219 25.34 6.02 -29.98
C ALA A 219 25.67 5.72 -28.52
N LEU A 220 24.63 5.73 -27.70
CA LEU A 220 24.68 5.39 -26.29
C LEU A 220 24.09 3.99 -26.11
N ILE A 221 24.80 3.13 -25.37
CA ILE A 221 24.28 1.82 -24.98
C ILE A 221 23.71 1.97 -23.57
N LEU A 222 22.51 1.44 -23.36
CA LEU A 222 21.76 1.53 -22.12
C LEU A 222 21.39 0.12 -21.70
N VAL A 223 21.65 -0.23 -20.43
CA VAL A 223 21.43 -1.58 -19.90
C VAL A 223 20.84 -1.47 -18.50
N GLY A 224 19.82 -2.28 -18.23
CA GLY A 224 19.22 -2.45 -16.91
C GLY A 224 17.70 -2.43 -16.93
N ASP A 225 17.12 -2.93 -15.84
CA ASP A 225 15.67 -3.17 -15.71
C ASP A 225 14.84 -1.88 -15.74
N PHE A 226 15.46 -0.70 -15.61
CA PHE A 226 14.78 0.60 -15.78
C PHE A 226 14.15 0.80 -17.18
N LEU A 227 14.56 0.00 -18.17
CA LEU A 227 14.03 0.05 -19.52
C LEU A 227 12.71 -0.72 -19.68
N ASP A 228 12.51 -1.78 -18.91
CA ASP A 228 11.32 -2.65 -18.98
C ASP A 228 11.18 -3.51 -17.70
N SER A 229 10.41 -3.03 -16.72
CA SER A 229 10.12 -3.75 -15.47
C SER A 229 8.82 -3.28 -14.81
N ASP A 230 8.23 -4.15 -13.99
CA ASP A 230 7.21 -3.75 -13.03
C ASP A 230 7.88 -2.94 -11.90
N TYR A 231 7.39 -1.73 -11.62
CA TYR A 231 7.96 -0.85 -10.60
C TYR A 231 6.89 -0.34 -9.62
N GLN A 232 7.31 0.00 -8.40
CA GLN A 232 6.43 0.68 -7.44
C GLN A 232 6.33 2.17 -7.78
N LYS A 233 5.13 2.73 -7.63
CA LYS A 233 4.93 4.18 -7.83
C LYS A 233 5.74 4.97 -6.80
N SER A 234 6.37 6.05 -7.27
CA SER A 234 7.05 7.00 -6.40
C SER A 234 6.09 7.59 -5.35
N LYS A 235 6.57 7.70 -4.11
CA LYS A 235 5.86 8.37 -3.02
C LYS A 235 5.77 9.89 -3.20
N LEU A 236 6.50 10.47 -4.16
CA LEU A 236 6.52 11.90 -4.43
C LEU A 236 5.11 12.50 -4.61
N TYR A 237 4.22 11.74 -5.25
CA TYR A 237 2.83 12.14 -5.44
C TYR A 237 1.83 11.36 -4.59
N ASP A 238 2.28 10.37 -3.80
CA ASP A 238 1.42 9.54 -2.96
C ASP A 238 0.75 10.40 -1.89
N GLN A 239 -0.57 10.50 -1.91
CA GLN A 239 -1.38 11.31 -0.97
C GLN A 239 -1.05 11.07 0.52
N LYS A 240 -0.46 9.91 0.85
CA LYS A 240 -0.06 9.50 2.20
C LYS A 240 1.32 10.00 2.62
N PHE A 241 2.14 10.51 1.69
CA PHE A 241 3.50 10.97 1.95
C PHE A 241 3.53 12.47 2.22
N SER A 242 3.85 12.82 3.47
CA SER A 242 4.10 14.20 3.85
C SER A 242 5.46 14.65 3.32
N HIS A 243 5.49 15.79 2.63
CA HIS A 243 6.73 16.47 2.28
C HIS A 243 6.59 17.97 2.56
N GLN A 244 7.66 18.73 2.35
CA GLN A 244 7.77 20.14 2.72
C GLN A 244 6.58 21.03 2.29
N PHE A 245 5.86 20.65 1.23
CA PHE A 245 4.74 21.42 0.67
C PHE A 245 3.37 20.74 0.81
N ARG A 246 3.29 19.56 1.45
CA ARG A 246 2.03 18.82 1.65
C ARG A 246 2.06 18.02 2.96
N LYS A 247 1.14 18.33 3.88
CA LYS A 247 0.86 17.50 5.08
C LYS A 247 -0.12 16.37 4.70
N SER A 248 0.04 15.19 5.29
CA SER A 248 -0.91 14.08 5.16
C SER A 248 -2.24 14.46 5.85
N GLN A 249 -3.39 14.14 5.23
CA GLN A 249 -4.69 14.27 5.90
C GLN A 249 -4.78 13.22 7.02
N GLU A 250 -5.21 13.61 8.22
CA GLU A 250 -5.52 12.67 9.30
C GLU A 250 -6.58 11.66 8.81
N GLU A 251 -6.31 10.37 9.01
CA GLU A 251 -7.24 9.31 8.63
C GLU A 251 -8.42 9.27 9.59
N LYS A 252 -9.64 9.44 9.07
CA LYS A 252 -10.88 9.15 9.76
C LYS A 252 -11.05 7.64 9.89
N LYS A 253 -11.18 7.16 11.13
CA LYS A 253 -11.34 5.75 11.46
C LYS A 253 -12.68 5.54 12.18
N ALA A 254 -13.38 4.45 11.88
CA ALA A 254 -14.63 4.10 12.53
C ALA A 254 -14.67 2.64 12.97
N ILE A 255 -15.37 2.38 14.06
CA ILE A 255 -15.83 1.04 14.44
C ILE A 255 -17.35 1.01 14.28
N LEU A 256 -17.82 0.20 13.33
CA LEU A 256 -19.23 -0.08 13.14
C LEU A 256 -19.63 -1.31 13.97
N VAL A 257 -20.32 -1.09 15.08
CA VAL A 257 -20.86 -2.15 15.92
C VAL A 257 -22.21 -2.58 15.37
N VAL A 258 -22.37 -3.88 15.10
CA VAL A 258 -23.55 -4.46 14.47
C VAL A 258 -24.21 -5.46 15.40
N SER A 259 -25.48 -5.26 15.72
CA SER A 259 -26.27 -6.18 16.56
C SER A 259 -27.49 -6.70 15.80
N PHE A 260 -28.11 -7.78 16.27
CA PHE A 260 -29.47 -8.12 15.81
C PHE A 260 -30.44 -6.96 16.03
N GLY A 261 -30.35 -6.37 17.22
CA GLY A 261 -31.15 -5.23 17.67
C GLY A 261 -32.23 -5.66 18.67
N THR A 262 -32.81 -4.68 19.35
CA THR A 262 -33.99 -4.89 20.19
C THR A 262 -34.85 -3.64 20.27
N SER A 263 -36.16 -3.85 20.23
CA SER A 263 -37.14 -2.76 20.39
C SER A 263 -37.32 -2.35 21.86
N TYR A 264 -36.79 -3.11 22.82
CA TYR A 264 -36.96 -2.86 24.26
C TYR A 264 -35.87 -1.89 24.78
N PRO A 265 -36.22 -0.67 25.22
CA PRO A 265 -35.24 0.37 25.57
C PRO A 265 -34.30 -0.02 26.72
N GLU A 266 -34.83 -0.64 27.77
CA GLU A 266 -34.06 -0.97 28.98
C GLU A 266 -32.97 -2.00 28.69
N THR A 267 -33.32 -3.15 28.11
CA THR A 267 -32.30 -4.15 27.75
C THR A 267 -31.36 -3.63 26.68
N ARG A 268 -31.82 -2.81 25.71
CA ARG A 268 -30.94 -2.15 24.72
C ARG A 268 -29.86 -1.30 25.38
N LYS A 269 -30.22 -0.56 26.44
CA LYS A 269 -29.28 0.28 27.20
C LYS A 269 -28.29 -0.57 28.00
N LYS A 270 -28.77 -1.62 28.68
CA LYS A 270 -27.95 -2.47 29.54
C LYS A 270 -27.01 -3.42 28.79
N THR A 271 -27.31 -3.73 27.53
CA THR A 271 -26.57 -4.71 26.73
C THR A 271 -25.85 -4.05 25.54
N ILE A 272 -26.56 -3.80 24.43
CA ILE A 272 -25.99 -3.25 23.20
C ILE A 272 -25.24 -1.94 23.45
N ALA A 273 -25.88 -0.97 24.12
CA ALA A 273 -25.25 0.31 24.38
C ALA A 273 -24.08 0.21 25.37
N ALA A 274 -24.11 -0.76 26.29
CA ALA A 274 -23.02 -1.01 27.22
C ALA A 274 -21.79 -1.61 26.49
N CYS A 275 -22.00 -2.61 25.63
CA CYS A 275 -20.95 -3.14 24.76
C CYS A 275 -20.34 -2.05 23.87
N GLU A 276 -21.19 -1.24 23.23
CA GLU A 276 -20.78 -0.11 22.40
C GLU A 276 -19.95 0.92 23.17
N ALA A 277 -20.38 1.30 24.37
CA ALA A 277 -19.68 2.26 25.21
C ALA A 277 -18.29 1.74 25.62
N GLU A 278 -18.19 0.48 26.02
CA GLU A 278 -16.90 -0.13 26.39
C GLU A 278 -15.98 -0.31 25.16
N ILE A 279 -16.51 -0.66 23.99
CA ILE A 279 -15.73 -0.68 22.74
C ILE A 279 -15.20 0.72 22.42
N ALA A 280 -16.03 1.76 22.47
CA ALA A 280 -15.60 3.14 22.19
C ALA A 280 -14.53 3.61 23.18
N LYS A 281 -14.73 3.34 24.47
CA LYS A 281 -13.79 3.71 25.55
C LYS A 281 -12.41 3.10 25.37
N ASN A 282 -12.32 1.87 24.85
CA ASN A 282 -11.04 1.17 24.62
C ASN A 282 -10.43 1.48 23.24
N ASN A 283 -11.11 2.26 22.39
CA ASN A 283 -10.66 2.62 21.05
C ASN A 283 -10.88 4.11 20.75
N PRO A 284 -10.24 5.04 21.50
CA PRO A 284 -10.52 6.48 21.43
C PRO A 284 -10.20 7.12 20.07
N ASP A 285 -9.35 6.48 19.26
CA ASP A 285 -8.98 6.95 17.91
C ASP A 285 -10.02 6.59 16.83
N TYR A 286 -11.12 5.93 17.20
CA TYR A 286 -12.16 5.48 16.28
C TYR A 286 -13.52 6.08 16.63
N ASP A 287 -14.22 6.61 15.63
CA ASP A 287 -15.61 7.00 15.78
C ASP A 287 -16.50 5.74 15.85
N LEU A 288 -17.27 5.60 16.92
CA LEU A 288 -18.21 4.50 17.07
C LEU A 288 -19.50 4.78 16.27
N LYS A 289 -19.93 3.83 15.44
CA LYS A 289 -21.23 3.83 14.76
C LYS A 289 -22.00 2.55 15.07
N ARG A 290 -23.33 2.62 14.97
CA ARG A 290 -24.26 1.51 15.23
C ARG A 290 -25.01 1.12 13.95
N ALA A 291 -25.21 -0.18 13.75
CA ALA A 291 -26.21 -0.72 12.82
C ALA A 291 -26.92 -1.94 13.39
N PHE A 292 -28.16 -2.21 12.94
CA PHE A 292 -28.91 -3.42 13.28
C PHE A 292 -29.15 -4.32 12.07
N THR A 293 -29.10 -5.64 12.23
CA THR A 293 -29.38 -6.59 11.14
C THR A 293 -30.87 -6.85 10.96
N SER A 294 -31.69 -6.75 12.02
CA SER A 294 -33.14 -7.02 11.94
C SER A 294 -33.94 -5.86 11.37
N GLY A 295 -34.40 -5.99 10.12
CA GLY A 295 -35.25 -5.00 9.46
C GLY A 295 -36.58 -4.76 10.19
N MET A 296 -37.17 -5.79 10.81
CA MET A 296 -38.39 -5.65 11.62
C MET A 296 -38.17 -4.76 12.84
N ILE A 297 -37.03 -4.93 13.54
CA ILE A 297 -36.69 -4.11 14.70
C ILE A 297 -36.39 -2.67 14.27
N ILE A 298 -35.65 -2.48 13.18
CA ILE A 298 -35.37 -1.15 12.61
C ILE A 298 -36.67 -0.41 12.30
N GLU A 299 -37.60 -1.05 11.58
CA GLU A 299 -38.90 -0.44 11.25
C GLU A 299 -39.77 -0.18 12.49
N LYS A 300 -39.81 -1.11 13.45
CA LYS A 300 -40.54 -0.93 14.72
C LYS A 300 -40.04 0.28 15.50
N LEU A 301 -38.71 0.43 15.63
CA LEU A 301 -38.08 1.57 16.32
C LEU A 301 -38.34 2.89 15.60
N LYS A 302 -38.29 2.90 14.27
CA LYS A 302 -38.58 4.07 13.44
C LYS A 302 -40.04 4.51 13.56
N GLN A 303 -40.97 3.57 13.50
CA GLN A 303 -42.41 3.87 13.51
C GLN A 303 -42.89 4.27 14.90
N ARG A 304 -42.61 3.44 15.92
CA ARG A 304 -43.09 3.60 17.30
C ARG A 304 -42.33 4.68 18.06
N ASP A 305 -41.00 4.66 18.00
CA ASP A 305 -40.14 5.45 18.89
C ASP A 305 -39.45 6.63 18.19
N LYS A 306 -39.60 6.77 16.86
CA LYS A 306 -38.89 7.76 16.03
C LYS A 306 -37.37 7.67 16.14
N ILE A 307 -36.85 6.46 16.40
CA ILE A 307 -35.42 6.17 16.45
C ILE A 307 -34.99 5.61 15.10
N PHE A 308 -34.05 6.29 14.43
CA PHE A 308 -33.51 5.87 13.14
C PHE A 308 -32.21 5.10 13.36
N ILE A 309 -32.19 3.84 12.92
CA ILE A 309 -31.02 2.97 12.97
C ILE A 309 -30.79 2.42 11.58
N ASP A 310 -29.57 2.55 11.09
CA ASP A 310 -29.19 2.04 9.78
C ASP A 310 -29.10 0.50 9.82
N ASN A 311 -29.40 -0.12 8.68
CA ASN A 311 -28.90 -1.46 8.42
C ASN A 311 -27.39 -1.43 8.07
N PRO A 312 -26.68 -2.57 8.03
CA PRO A 312 -25.24 -2.57 7.80
C PRO A 312 -24.81 -1.95 6.46
N GLU A 313 -25.60 -2.11 5.39
CA GLU A 313 -25.28 -1.53 4.09
C GLU A 313 -25.45 0.00 4.09
N GLU A 314 -26.51 0.49 4.73
CA GLU A 314 -26.76 1.93 4.90
C GLU A 314 -25.65 2.59 5.73
N ALA A 315 -25.24 1.95 6.84
CA ALA A 315 -24.19 2.46 7.71
C ALA A 315 -22.83 2.51 6.99
N LEU A 316 -22.47 1.45 6.26
CA LEU A 316 -21.24 1.41 5.47
C LEU A 316 -21.26 2.43 4.34
N LYS A 317 -22.40 2.61 3.66
CA LYS A 317 -22.55 3.65 2.65
C LYS A 317 -22.33 5.04 3.25
N ARG A 318 -22.94 5.34 4.39
CA ARG A 318 -22.77 6.63 5.08
C ARG A 318 -21.33 6.86 5.51
N LEU A 319 -20.67 5.85 6.08
CA LEU A 319 -19.24 5.92 6.44
C LEU A 319 -18.35 6.21 5.22
N TYR A 320 -18.66 5.63 4.06
CA TYR A 320 -17.93 5.93 2.83
C TYR A 320 -18.16 7.39 2.38
N GLU A 321 -19.40 7.86 2.41
CA GLU A 321 -19.77 9.23 2.03
C GLU A 321 -19.20 10.29 2.99
N GLU A 322 -19.09 9.99 4.28
CA GLU A 322 -18.48 10.84 5.31
C GLU A 322 -16.94 10.86 5.25
N GLY A 323 -16.35 10.06 4.36
CA GLY A 323 -14.92 10.05 4.07
C GLY A 323 -14.08 9.26 5.06
N TYR A 324 -14.62 8.22 5.70
CA TYR A 324 -13.81 7.32 6.53
C TYR A 324 -12.93 6.44 5.64
N GLN A 325 -11.66 6.26 6.02
CA GLN A 325 -10.71 5.43 5.26
C GLN A 325 -10.53 4.04 5.89
N GLN A 326 -10.70 3.94 7.21
CA GLN A 326 -10.59 2.68 7.95
C GLN A 326 -11.87 2.40 8.71
N VAL A 327 -12.46 1.23 8.45
CA VAL A 327 -13.67 0.76 9.11
C VAL A 327 -13.43 -0.65 9.65
N ILE A 328 -13.69 -0.83 10.94
CA ILE A 328 -13.76 -2.13 11.59
C ILE A 328 -15.21 -2.43 11.88
N VAL A 329 -15.71 -3.56 11.41
CA VAL A 329 -17.09 -3.99 11.63
C VAL A 329 -17.09 -5.07 12.72
N GLN A 330 -17.66 -4.78 13.89
CA GLN A 330 -17.74 -5.76 14.98
C GLN A 330 -19.17 -6.23 15.20
N PRO A 331 -19.50 -7.50 14.89
CA PRO A 331 -20.78 -8.07 15.25
C PRO A 331 -20.88 -8.38 16.74
N LEU A 332 -22.03 -8.11 17.35
CA LEU A 332 -22.41 -8.57 18.70
C LEU A 332 -23.28 -9.84 18.66
N HIS A 333 -23.18 -10.62 17.58
CA HIS A 333 -23.87 -11.92 17.48
C HIS A 333 -23.18 -12.95 18.38
N ILE A 334 -23.94 -13.97 18.80
CA ILE A 334 -23.39 -15.09 19.59
C ILE A 334 -22.70 -16.11 18.68
N ILE A 335 -23.28 -16.39 17.51
CA ILE A 335 -22.80 -17.40 16.56
C ILE A 335 -22.60 -16.81 15.17
N ASN A 336 -21.76 -17.45 14.35
CA ASN A 336 -21.63 -17.15 12.92
C ASN A 336 -22.79 -17.75 12.11
N GLY A 337 -24.03 -17.42 12.50
CA GLY A 337 -25.27 -17.90 11.87
C GLY A 337 -25.62 -17.15 10.59
N SER A 338 -26.88 -17.28 10.15
CA SER A 338 -27.39 -16.61 8.94
C SER A 338 -27.19 -15.09 9.00
N GLU A 339 -27.49 -14.46 10.13
CA GLU A 339 -27.37 -13.01 10.33
C GLU A 339 -25.93 -12.51 10.17
N TYR A 340 -24.97 -13.25 10.73
CA TYR A 340 -23.56 -12.97 10.55
C TYR A 340 -23.15 -13.11 9.08
N HIS A 341 -23.61 -14.16 8.40
CA HIS A 341 -23.31 -14.35 6.98
C HIS A 341 -23.92 -13.25 6.10
N ASP A 342 -25.12 -12.77 6.42
CA ASP A 342 -25.74 -11.66 5.72
C ASP A 342 -25.00 -10.35 5.98
N LEU A 343 -24.51 -10.12 7.21
CA LEU A 343 -23.56 -9.04 7.48
C LEU A 343 -22.29 -9.16 6.62
N ILE A 344 -21.68 -10.35 6.53
CA ILE A 344 -20.50 -10.56 5.68
C ILE A 344 -20.82 -10.24 4.21
N LYS A 345 -22.00 -10.62 3.70
CA LYS A 345 -22.43 -10.28 2.33
C LYS A 345 -22.55 -8.77 2.15
N ALA A 346 -23.14 -8.06 3.11
CA ALA A 346 -23.24 -6.60 3.11
C ALA A 346 -21.85 -5.96 3.09
N VAL A 347 -20.93 -6.37 3.98
CA VAL A 347 -19.57 -5.81 4.04
C VAL A 347 -18.79 -6.05 2.75
N LYS A 348 -18.93 -7.24 2.14
CA LYS A 348 -18.24 -7.59 0.89
C LYS A 348 -18.53 -6.61 -0.26
N LYS A 349 -19.73 -6.01 -0.30
CA LYS A 349 -20.10 -4.99 -1.30
C LYS A 349 -19.22 -3.73 -1.22
N PHE A 350 -18.58 -3.48 -0.09
CA PHE A 350 -17.75 -2.30 0.18
C PHE A 350 -16.24 -2.59 0.22
N LYS A 351 -15.79 -3.80 -0.14
CA LYS A 351 -14.37 -4.22 -0.03
C LYS A 351 -13.37 -3.24 -0.65
N ASN A 352 -13.75 -2.57 -1.76
CA ASN A 352 -12.89 -1.63 -2.50
C ASN A 352 -13.24 -0.16 -2.23
N LYS A 353 -14.09 0.13 -1.24
CA LYS A 353 -14.55 1.48 -0.90
C LYS A 353 -13.76 2.11 0.25
N PHE A 354 -13.18 1.28 1.12
CA PHE A 354 -12.34 1.71 2.22
C PHE A 354 -10.89 1.26 2.00
N ARG A 355 -9.93 2.01 2.54
CA ARG A 355 -8.51 1.61 2.55
C ARG A 355 -8.32 0.36 3.41
N VAL A 356 -9.00 0.33 4.56
CA VAL A 356 -9.03 -0.81 5.47
C VAL A 356 -10.49 -1.11 5.82
N LEU A 357 -10.94 -2.32 5.52
CA LEU A 357 -12.23 -2.84 5.92
C LEU A 357 -12.02 -4.23 6.54
N LYS A 358 -12.09 -4.31 7.86
CA LYS A 358 -11.95 -5.56 8.61
C LYS A 358 -13.28 -5.91 9.28
N VAL A 359 -13.57 -7.20 9.45
CA VAL A 359 -14.78 -7.68 10.12
C VAL A 359 -14.40 -8.64 11.23
N GLY A 360 -14.92 -8.40 12.42
CA GLY A 360 -14.76 -9.27 13.58
C GLY A 360 -15.67 -10.47 13.52
N GLN A 361 -15.33 -11.46 14.34
CA GLN A 361 -16.07 -12.70 14.47
C GLN A 361 -17.19 -12.56 15.52
N ALA A 362 -18.20 -13.42 15.46
CA ALA A 362 -19.18 -13.56 16.53
C ALA A 362 -18.54 -14.10 17.82
N LEU A 363 -19.30 -14.09 18.93
CA LEU A 363 -18.81 -14.46 20.27
C LEU A 363 -18.16 -15.85 20.28
N LEU A 364 -18.89 -16.88 19.81
CA LEU A 364 -18.44 -18.26 19.74
C LEU A 364 -18.01 -18.61 18.31
N THR A 365 -16.70 -18.53 18.05
CA THR A 365 -16.13 -18.83 16.73
C THR A 365 -14.96 -19.80 16.81
N LYS A 366 -13.95 -19.50 17.63
CA LYS A 366 -12.79 -20.36 17.87
C LYS A 366 -13.03 -21.25 19.08
N THR A 367 -12.30 -22.36 19.18
CA THR A 367 -12.44 -23.30 20.31
C THR A 367 -12.25 -22.62 21.66
N GLU A 368 -11.29 -21.71 21.77
CA GLU A 368 -10.99 -20.97 23.00
C GLU A 368 -12.18 -20.13 23.46
N ASP A 369 -13.00 -19.64 22.51
CA ASP A 369 -14.15 -18.80 22.81
C ASP A 369 -15.19 -19.52 23.69
N TYR A 370 -15.33 -20.84 23.49
CA TYR A 370 -16.27 -21.66 24.25
C TYR A 370 -15.81 -21.84 25.70
N PHE A 371 -14.51 -22.06 25.91
CA PHE A 371 -13.96 -22.21 27.25
C PHE A 371 -14.04 -20.91 28.04
N GLU A 372 -13.77 -19.78 27.37
CA GLU A 372 -13.89 -18.46 27.98
C GLU A 372 -15.34 -18.13 28.34
N LEU A 373 -16.29 -18.36 27.42
CA LEU A 373 -17.71 -18.14 27.72
C LEU A 373 -18.20 -19.05 28.86
N ALA A 374 -17.76 -20.30 28.90
CA ALA A 374 -18.10 -21.22 29.99
C ALA A 374 -17.57 -20.71 31.36
N ASP A 375 -16.36 -20.15 31.39
CA ASP A 375 -15.82 -19.51 32.60
C ASP A 375 -16.65 -18.30 33.04
N ILE A 376 -17.12 -17.48 32.10
CA ILE A 376 -18.01 -16.36 32.40
C ILE A 376 -19.33 -16.87 32.98
N ILE A 377 -19.97 -17.83 32.29
CA ILE A 377 -21.26 -18.39 32.70
C ILE A 377 -21.20 -19.01 34.10
N SER A 378 -20.15 -19.77 34.41
CA SER A 378 -19.99 -20.38 35.75
C SER A 378 -19.85 -19.35 36.88
N GLN A 379 -19.44 -18.12 36.57
CA GLN A 379 -19.25 -17.05 37.55
C GLN A 379 -20.46 -16.14 37.67
N GLU A 380 -21.16 -15.88 36.56
CA GLU A 380 -22.30 -14.96 36.50
C GLU A 380 -23.64 -15.66 36.74
N ILE A 381 -23.76 -16.95 36.41
CA ILE A 381 -24.98 -17.75 36.50
C ILE A 381 -24.71 -18.96 37.38
N LYS A 382 -24.73 -18.76 38.70
CA LYS A 382 -24.39 -19.81 39.67
C LYS A 382 -25.61 -20.62 40.09
N ALA A 383 -25.41 -21.94 40.17
CA ALA A 383 -26.32 -22.81 40.90
C ALA A 383 -26.17 -22.58 42.41
N GLU A 384 -27.29 -22.57 43.13
CA GLU A 384 -27.35 -22.42 44.58
C GLU A 384 -27.04 -23.74 45.30
N SER A 385 -27.20 -24.87 44.61
CA SER A 385 -26.90 -26.21 45.13
C SER A 385 -26.67 -27.20 43.99
N GLU A 386 -26.10 -28.37 44.31
CA GLU A 386 -25.93 -29.49 43.37
C GLU A 386 -27.26 -30.06 42.86
N LYS A 387 -28.38 -29.77 43.55
CA LYS A 387 -29.74 -30.16 43.13
C LYS A 387 -30.44 -29.10 42.27
N GLN A 388 -29.77 -28.00 41.96
CA GLN A 388 -30.23 -27.00 41.00
C GLN A 388 -29.48 -27.15 39.68
N ALA A 389 -30.22 -27.27 38.57
CA ALA A 389 -29.65 -27.19 37.24
C ALA A 389 -29.78 -25.78 36.65
N ILE A 390 -28.82 -25.39 35.82
CA ILE A 390 -28.86 -24.17 35.03
C ILE A 390 -29.28 -24.54 33.60
N VAL A 391 -30.29 -23.86 33.06
CA VAL A 391 -30.69 -24.01 31.66
C VAL A 391 -30.45 -22.69 30.94
N LEU A 392 -29.64 -22.73 29.90
CA LEU A 392 -29.26 -21.60 29.06
C LEU A 392 -30.04 -21.65 27.75
N MET A 393 -30.88 -20.65 27.52
CA MET A 393 -31.74 -20.59 26.32
C MET A 393 -31.10 -19.73 25.23
N GLY A 394 -30.55 -20.37 24.21
CA GLY A 394 -30.12 -19.72 22.98
C GLY A 394 -31.29 -19.44 22.03
N HIS A 395 -31.07 -18.58 21.04
CA HIS A 395 -32.06 -18.36 19.99
C HIS A 395 -32.22 -19.62 19.12
N GLY A 396 -31.11 -20.27 18.76
CA GLY A 396 -31.11 -21.32 17.73
C GLY A 396 -31.10 -20.74 16.32
N SER A 397 -30.83 -21.59 15.33
CA SER A 397 -30.92 -21.23 13.92
C SER A 397 -31.02 -22.49 13.04
N GLN A 398 -31.62 -22.39 11.85
CA GLN A 398 -31.59 -23.46 10.84
C GLN A 398 -30.23 -23.57 10.10
N HIS A 399 -29.35 -22.59 10.26
CA HIS A 399 -27.97 -22.60 9.75
C HIS A 399 -27.11 -23.66 10.45
N ALA A 400 -26.11 -24.22 9.74
CA ALA A 400 -25.16 -25.21 10.27
C ALA A 400 -24.42 -24.75 11.54
N ALA A 401 -24.29 -23.44 11.74
CA ALA A 401 -23.72 -22.83 12.95
C ALA A 401 -24.56 -23.08 14.22
N ASN A 402 -25.75 -23.65 14.11
CA ASN A 402 -26.53 -24.08 15.27
C ASN A 402 -25.83 -25.17 16.09
N SER A 403 -24.95 -25.95 15.46
CA SER A 403 -24.09 -26.93 16.15
C SER A 403 -23.27 -26.34 17.30
N VAL A 404 -23.02 -25.02 17.29
CA VAL A 404 -22.34 -24.27 18.36
C VAL A 404 -23.03 -24.45 19.72
N TYR A 405 -24.36 -24.52 19.78
CA TYR A 405 -25.08 -24.68 21.05
C TYR A 405 -24.83 -26.06 21.68
N SER A 406 -24.85 -27.12 20.88
CA SER A 406 -24.49 -28.47 21.34
C SER A 406 -23.00 -28.59 21.71
N ALA A 407 -22.12 -27.93 20.94
CA ALA A 407 -20.69 -27.89 21.26
C ALA A 407 -20.44 -27.15 22.58
N PHE A 408 -21.17 -26.05 22.83
CA PHE A 408 -21.08 -25.31 24.08
C PHE A 408 -21.63 -26.12 25.27
N ASP A 409 -22.75 -26.84 25.11
CA ASP A 409 -23.25 -27.82 26.10
C ASP A 409 -22.14 -28.82 26.47
N TYR A 410 -21.44 -29.36 25.46
CA TYR A 410 -20.34 -30.29 25.68
C TYR A 410 -19.16 -29.66 26.43
N VAL A 411 -18.73 -28.44 26.08
CA VAL A 411 -17.65 -27.73 26.77
C VAL A 411 -18.00 -27.43 28.23
N LEU A 412 -19.27 -27.12 28.52
CA LEU A 412 -19.72 -26.98 29.91
C LEU A 412 -19.50 -28.28 30.69
N LYS A 413 -19.87 -29.44 30.12
CA LYS A 413 -19.61 -30.75 30.76
C LYS A 413 -18.13 -31.04 30.94
N ASP A 414 -17.32 -30.77 29.92
CA ASP A 414 -15.87 -30.95 29.97
C ASP A 414 -15.22 -30.12 31.10
N LYS A 415 -15.75 -28.93 31.40
CA LYS A 415 -15.32 -28.09 32.52
C LYS A 415 -15.90 -28.48 33.88
N GLY A 416 -16.58 -29.63 33.99
CA GLY A 416 -17.21 -30.11 35.22
C GLY A 416 -18.51 -29.39 35.59
N LEU A 417 -19.12 -28.66 34.65
CA LEU A 417 -20.41 -27.99 34.82
C LEU A 417 -21.55 -28.94 34.43
N ASP A 418 -21.58 -30.12 35.07
CA ASP A 418 -22.51 -31.21 34.77
C ASP A 418 -23.99 -30.87 34.97
N ASN A 419 -24.28 -29.82 35.72
CA ASN A 419 -25.62 -29.30 35.96
C ASN A 419 -26.02 -28.12 35.05
N TYR A 420 -25.20 -27.74 34.07
CA TYR A 420 -25.50 -26.67 33.10
C TYR A 420 -25.94 -27.24 31.76
N TYR A 421 -27.08 -26.82 31.23
CA TYR A 421 -27.66 -27.36 30.00
C TYR A 421 -27.93 -26.23 29.01
N VAL A 422 -27.67 -26.47 27.74
CA VAL A 422 -28.00 -25.53 26.66
C VAL A 422 -29.16 -26.07 25.83
N GLY A 423 -30.13 -25.21 25.57
CA GLY A 423 -31.16 -25.46 24.57
C GLY A 423 -31.43 -24.21 23.73
N THR A 424 -32.21 -24.37 22.68
CA THR A 424 -32.53 -23.31 21.74
C THR A 424 -34.02 -23.25 21.42
N VAL A 425 -34.54 -22.05 21.18
CA VAL A 425 -35.93 -21.85 20.74
C VAL A 425 -36.13 -22.38 19.31
N GLU A 426 -35.22 -22.04 18.40
CA GLU A 426 -35.33 -22.34 16.98
C GLU A 426 -34.16 -23.21 16.49
N GLY A 427 -34.02 -24.41 17.04
CA GLY A 427 -32.98 -25.34 16.63
C GLY A 427 -32.78 -26.47 17.64
N TYR A 428 -31.70 -27.22 17.44
CA TYR A 428 -31.29 -28.27 18.38
C TYR A 428 -30.15 -27.78 19.30
N PRO A 429 -30.11 -28.17 20.59
CA PRO A 429 -31.10 -28.99 21.30
C PRO A 429 -32.39 -28.24 21.61
N GLU A 430 -33.54 -28.88 21.42
CA GLU A 430 -34.84 -28.32 21.80
C GLU A 430 -35.08 -28.55 23.31
N LEU A 431 -36.05 -27.84 23.87
CA LEU A 431 -36.39 -27.93 25.30
C LEU A 431 -36.71 -29.37 25.71
N GLU A 432 -37.34 -30.16 24.85
CA GLU A 432 -37.70 -31.56 25.08
C GLU A 432 -36.47 -32.43 25.38
N GLN A 433 -35.37 -32.22 24.64
CA GLN A 433 -34.13 -32.95 24.90
C GLN A 433 -33.46 -32.47 26.19
N VAL A 434 -33.56 -31.18 26.50
CA VAL A 434 -33.09 -30.64 27.78
C VAL A 434 -33.87 -31.25 28.95
N ILE A 435 -35.21 -31.26 28.90
CA ILE A 435 -36.09 -31.88 29.91
C ILE A 435 -35.75 -33.35 30.11
N LYS A 436 -35.55 -34.10 29.02
CA LYS A 436 -35.16 -35.51 29.11
C LYS A 436 -33.86 -35.69 29.91
N LYS A 437 -32.82 -34.91 29.59
CA LYS A 437 -31.54 -34.95 30.32
C LYS A 437 -31.69 -34.51 31.78
N LEU A 438 -32.56 -33.53 32.06
CA LEU A 438 -32.83 -33.07 33.42
C LEU A 438 -33.49 -34.17 34.27
N LYS A 439 -34.45 -34.90 33.71
CA LYS A 439 -35.17 -36.00 34.39
C LYS A 439 -34.31 -37.23 34.66
N GLU A 440 -33.23 -37.42 33.90
CA GLU A 440 -32.23 -38.48 34.15
C GLU A 440 -31.41 -38.23 35.44
N LYS A 441 -31.54 -37.03 36.03
CA LYS A 441 -30.87 -36.60 37.26
C LYS A 441 -31.92 -36.17 38.31
N ASP A 442 -31.56 -36.16 39.59
CA ASP A 442 -32.47 -35.76 40.69
C ASP A 442 -32.46 -34.23 40.93
N TYR A 443 -32.67 -33.44 39.86
CA TYR A 443 -32.85 -31.99 40.01
C TYR A 443 -34.27 -31.67 40.50
N LYS A 444 -34.38 -30.67 41.37
CA LYS A 444 -35.68 -30.16 41.86
C LYS A 444 -35.94 -28.71 41.46
N LYS A 445 -34.87 -27.94 41.30
CA LYS A 445 -34.92 -26.52 40.94
C LYS A 445 -34.15 -26.28 39.64
N ILE A 446 -34.68 -25.42 38.78
CA ILE A 446 -34.06 -25.01 37.53
C ILE A 446 -33.88 -23.50 37.58
N LYS A 447 -32.68 -23.01 37.26
CA LYS A 447 -32.45 -21.59 36.97
C LYS A 447 -32.33 -21.42 35.47
N LEU A 448 -33.27 -20.69 34.90
CA LEU A 448 -33.38 -20.46 33.46
C LEU A 448 -32.84 -19.06 33.12
N ALA A 449 -31.90 -19.00 32.20
CA ALA A 449 -31.21 -17.78 31.81
C ALA A 449 -30.99 -17.71 30.29
N PRO A 450 -30.92 -16.51 29.68
CA PRO A 450 -30.77 -16.39 28.24
C PRO A 450 -29.30 -16.52 27.82
N LEU A 451 -29.05 -17.28 26.76
CA LEU A 451 -27.78 -17.34 26.02
C LEU A 451 -27.86 -16.45 24.76
N MET A 452 -28.28 -15.21 24.97
CA MET A 452 -28.47 -14.20 23.94
C MET A 452 -27.86 -12.88 24.42
N LEU A 453 -27.40 -12.04 23.50
CA LEU A 453 -26.81 -10.74 23.85
C LEU A 453 -27.80 -9.90 24.68
N VAL A 454 -29.08 -9.91 24.29
CA VAL A 454 -30.15 -9.10 24.88
C VAL A 454 -31.23 -9.99 25.50
N ALA A 455 -31.76 -9.59 26.66
CA ALA A 455 -32.97 -10.19 27.22
C ALA A 455 -34.22 -9.55 26.58
N GLY A 456 -34.37 -9.80 25.28
CA GLY A 456 -35.44 -9.25 24.44
C GLY A 456 -36.72 -10.07 24.47
N ASP A 457 -37.42 -10.12 23.33
CA ASP A 457 -38.75 -10.75 23.21
C ASP A 457 -38.73 -12.24 23.59
N HIS A 458 -37.86 -13.03 22.97
CA HIS A 458 -37.71 -14.46 23.29
C HIS A 458 -37.38 -14.70 24.78
N ALA A 459 -36.55 -13.87 25.39
CA ALA A 459 -36.22 -14.02 26.81
C ALA A 459 -37.38 -13.65 27.74
N GLN A 460 -38.24 -12.71 27.33
CA GLN A 460 -39.37 -12.25 28.15
C GLN A 460 -40.60 -13.12 27.98
N ASN A 461 -40.89 -13.57 26.76
CA ASN A 461 -42.09 -14.31 26.41
C ASN A 461 -41.80 -15.81 26.35
N ASP A 462 -40.99 -16.25 25.40
CA ASP A 462 -40.76 -17.68 25.17
C ASP A 462 -40.02 -18.36 26.33
N MET A 463 -39.13 -17.65 27.01
CA MET A 463 -38.38 -18.20 28.15
C MET A 463 -39.14 -18.05 29.46
N ALA A 464 -39.54 -16.82 29.79
CA ALA A 464 -40.00 -16.41 31.12
C ALA A 464 -41.48 -16.01 31.18
N GLY A 465 -42.21 -16.16 30.07
CA GLY A 465 -43.61 -15.78 29.96
C GLY A 465 -44.52 -16.61 30.85
N GLU A 466 -45.77 -16.17 30.94
CA GLU A 466 -46.82 -16.89 31.69
C GLU A 466 -47.70 -17.77 30.78
N GLU A 467 -47.48 -17.75 29.47
CA GLU A 467 -48.15 -18.60 28.49
C GLU A 467 -47.67 -20.05 28.61
N GLU A 468 -48.57 -21.01 28.37
CA GLU A 468 -48.33 -22.46 28.56
C GLU A 468 -47.19 -23.02 27.68
N ASP A 469 -46.90 -22.37 26.56
CA ASP A 469 -45.82 -22.75 25.65
C ASP A 469 -44.44 -22.19 26.04
N SER A 470 -44.39 -21.26 27.01
CA SER A 470 -43.13 -20.73 27.53
C SER A 470 -42.30 -21.82 28.22
N TRP A 471 -40.98 -21.70 28.16
CA TRP A 471 -40.05 -22.66 28.76
C TRP A 471 -40.26 -22.78 30.27
N LYS A 472 -40.53 -21.65 30.94
CA LYS A 472 -40.90 -21.62 32.35
C LYS A 472 -42.10 -22.53 32.64
N LYS A 473 -43.24 -22.31 31.97
CA LYS A 473 -44.45 -23.12 32.21
C LYS A 473 -44.26 -24.58 31.86
N ARG A 474 -43.56 -24.87 30.77
CA ARG A 474 -43.27 -26.23 30.34
C ARG A 474 -42.37 -26.98 31.32
N LEU A 475 -41.40 -26.32 31.93
CA LEU A 475 -40.55 -26.91 32.99
C LEU A 475 -41.34 -27.07 34.31
N GLU A 476 -42.18 -26.09 34.67
CA GLU A 476 -43.06 -26.18 35.84
C GLU A 476 -44.06 -27.35 35.71
N ALA A 477 -44.63 -27.56 34.52
CA ALA A 477 -45.53 -28.68 34.21
C ALA A 477 -44.87 -30.05 34.37
N GLU A 478 -43.54 -30.11 34.21
CA GLU A 478 -42.75 -31.32 34.41
C GLU A 478 -42.31 -31.54 35.87
N GLY A 479 -42.77 -30.67 36.78
CA GLY A 479 -42.59 -30.79 38.23
C GLY A 479 -41.33 -30.11 38.77
N PHE A 480 -40.69 -29.25 37.99
CA PHE A 480 -39.53 -28.46 38.43
C PHE A 480 -39.95 -27.12 39.03
N GLU A 481 -39.26 -26.67 40.07
CA GLU A 481 -39.33 -25.26 40.52
C GLU A 481 -38.43 -24.40 39.61
N VAL A 482 -38.98 -23.35 38.98
CA VAL A 482 -38.25 -22.54 38.00
C VAL A 482 -37.95 -21.13 38.53
N GLU A 483 -36.67 -20.79 38.57
CA GLU A 483 -36.14 -19.45 38.86
C GLU A 483 -35.66 -18.80 37.55
N ILE A 484 -36.00 -17.53 37.32
CA ILE A 484 -35.61 -16.81 36.11
C ILE A 484 -34.48 -15.82 36.42
N GLN A 485 -33.37 -15.93 35.69
CA GLN A 485 -32.33 -14.90 35.63
C GLN A 485 -32.43 -14.15 34.29
N LEU A 486 -33.22 -13.06 34.29
CA LEU A 486 -33.52 -12.28 33.09
C LEU A 486 -32.44 -11.21 32.81
N GLN A 487 -31.22 -11.67 32.54
CA GLN A 487 -30.08 -10.80 32.19
C GLN A 487 -29.45 -11.25 30.87
N GLY A 488 -29.34 -10.34 29.92
CA GLY A 488 -28.69 -10.64 28.64
C GLY A 488 -27.17 -10.75 28.79
N LEU A 489 -26.52 -11.53 27.93
CA LEU A 489 -25.06 -11.70 27.99
C LEU A 489 -24.31 -10.37 27.89
N GLY A 490 -24.85 -9.38 27.18
CA GLY A 490 -24.24 -8.06 27.04
C GLY A 490 -24.21 -7.24 28.33
N GLU A 491 -24.89 -7.66 29.40
CA GLU A 491 -24.83 -6.99 30.71
C GLU A 491 -23.56 -7.37 31.49
N TYR A 492 -22.95 -8.52 31.18
CA TYR A 492 -21.77 -9.02 31.89
C TYR A 492 -20.51 -8.34 31.36
N ALA A 493 -19.76 -7.67 32.25
CA ALA A 493 -18.54 -6.94 31.90
C ALA A 493 -17.50 -7.83 31.20
N ARG A 494 -17.43 -9.12 31.53
CA ARG A 494 -16.51 -10.06 30.87
C ARG A 494 -16.93 -10.40 29.44
N VAL A 495 -18.22 -10.45 29.14
CA VAL A 495 -18.69 -10.58 27.75
C VAL A 495 -18.41 -9.31 26.96
N GLN A 496 -18.58 -8.13 27.59
CA GLN A 496 -18.21 -6.86 26.95
C GLN A 496 -16.71 -6.83 26.62
N LYS A 497 -15.85 -7.23 27.58
CA LYS A 497 -14.41 -7.39 27.34
C LYS A 497 -14.11 -8.36 26.20
N PHE A 498 -14.86 -9.46 26.11
CA PHE A 498 -14.66 -10.44 25.07
C PHE A 498 -14.87 -9.85 23.66
N TYR A 499 -15.87 -8.97 23.49
CA TYR A 499 -16.03 -8.22 22.23
C TYR A 499 -14.95 -7.16 22.01
N ILE A 500 -14.45 -6.50 23.08
CA ILE A 500 -13.31 -5.57 22.98
C ILE A 500 -12.08 -6.29 22.45
N ASP A 501 -11.75 -7.45 23.00
CA ASP A 501 -10.55 -8.21 22.61
C ASP A 501 -10.63 -8.64 21.12
N LYS A 502 -11.83 -8.97 20.63
CA LYS A 502 -12.08 -9.23 19.20
C LYS A 502 -11.87 -7.99 18.32
N VAL A 503 -12.21 -6.79 18.80
CA VAL A 503 -11.92 -5.52 18.10
C VAL A 503 -10.42 -5.21 18.12
N THR A 504 -9.77 -5.35 19.27
CA THR A 504 -8.34 -5.08 19.44
C THR A 504 -7.50 -5.92 18.47
N ALA A 505 -7.82 -7.21 18.33
CA ALA A 505 -7.16 -8.10 17.37
C ALA A 505 -7.30 -7.68 15.89
N LEU A 506 -8.20 -6.75 15.56
CA LEU A 506 -8.36 -6.18 14.22
C LEU A 506 -7.74 -4.79 14.08
N VAL A 507 -7.54 -4.07 15.19
CA VAL A 507 -6.88 -2.76 15.20
C VAL A 507 -5.37 -2.93 15.06
N GLU A 508 -4.81 -3.93 15.75
CA GLU A 508 -3.45 -4.43 15.57
C GLU A 508 -3.23 -5.01 14.16
#